data_AF-A0A7V9NSU1-F1
#
_entry.id   AF-A0A7V9NSU1-F1
#
_cell.length_a   1.000
_cell.length_b   1.000
_cell.length_c   1.000
_cell.angle_alpha   90.00
_cell.angle_beta   90.00
_cell.angle_gamma   90.00
#
_symmetry.space_group_name_H-M   'P 1'
#
loop_
_entity.id
_entity.type
_entity.pdbx_description
1 polymer ?
#
loop_
_entity_poly.entity_id
_entity_poly.type
_entity_poly.pdbx_seq_one_letter_code
_entity_poly.pdbx_strand_id
1 'polypeptide(L)'
;DRTGLAAALLLSVLGVDRELVLDDYELTNVTRRELRIAELRPELDAAGIDVERVRPYLSAPREAMAATLDWLDAEHDGAEGFLLASGVDDDTLGTLRAELLTDDAA
;
A
#
# COMPACT_ATOMS: atom_id res chain seq x y z
N ASP A 1 7.51 1.58 -0.15
CA ASP A 1 7.01 0.26 0.28
C ASP A 1 6.32 -0.40 -0.92
N ARG A 2 6.64 -1.65 -1.27
CA ARG A 2 6.01 -2.33 -2.42
C ARG A 2 4.70 -3.03 -2.07
N THR A 3 4.59 -3.56 -0.86
CA THR A 3 3.38 -4.29 -0.42
C THR A 3 2.25 -3.32 -0.15
N GLY A 4 2.54 -2.21 0.55
CA GLY A 4 1.54 -1.17 0.81
C GLY A 4 1.00 -0.54 -0.47
N LEU A 5 1.87 -0.29 -1.46
CA LEU A 5 1.43 0.23 -2.76
C LEU A 5 0.54 -0.78 -3.51
N ALA A 6 0.92 -2.07 -3.53
CA ALA A 6 0.10 -3.10 -4.16
C ALA A 6 -1.28 -3.23 -3.50
N ALA A 7 -1.35 -3.17 -2.17
CA ALA A 7 -2.62 -3.18 -1.43
C ALA A 7 -3.46 -1.93 -1.74
N ALA A 8 -2.85 -0.74 -1.73
CA ALA A 8 -3.53 0.51 -2.03
C ALA A 8 -4.11 0.55 -3.46
N LEU A 9 -3.35 0.06 -4.45
CA LEU A 9 -3.81 -0.07 -5.83
C LEU A 9 -5.00 -1.02 -5.94
N LEU A 10 -4.93 -2.19 -5.29
CA LEU A 10 -6.02 -3.17 -5.27
C LEU A 10 -7.29 -2.57 -4.65
N LEU A 11 -7.19 -2.01 -3.45
CA LEU A 11 -8.34 -1.41 -2.75
C LEU A 11 -8.95 -0.26 -3.57
N SER A 12 -8.11 0.55 -4.24
CA SER A 12 -8.58 1.62 -5.11
C SER A 12 -9.35 1.09 -6.33
N VAL A 13 -8.88 0.01 -6.97
CA VAL A 13 -9.61 -0.66 -8.07
C VAL A 13 -10.96 -1.23 -7.62
N LEU A 14 -11.02 -1.73 -6.39
CA LEU A 14 -12.25 -2.22 -5.76
C LEU A 14 -13.21 -1.09 -5.35
N GLY A 15 -12.82 0.18 -5.54
CA GLY A 15 -13.66 1.34 -5.23
C GLY A 15 -13.72 1.69 -3.75
N VAL A 16 -12.76 1.22 -2.94
CA VAL A 16 -12.67 1.59 -1.53
C VAL A 16 -12.34 3.07 -1.40
N ASP A 17 -12.99 3.74 -0.44
CA ASP A 17 -12.78 5.16 -0.16
C ASP A 17 -11.30 5.49 0.11
N ARG A 18 -10.84 6.63 -0.42
CA ARG A 18 -9.44 7.07 -0.33
C ARG A 18 -8.94 7.15 1.12
N GLU A 19 -9.75 7.65 2.04
CA GLU A 19 -9.33 7.77 3.45
C GLU A 19 -9.19 6.39 4.09
N LEU A 20 -10.05 5.43 3.74
CA LEU A 20 -9.93 4.05 4.22
C LEU A 20 -8.67 3.35 3.69
N VAL A 21 -8.30 3.61 2.43
CA VAL A 21 -7.04 3.10 1.87
C VAL A 21 -5.82 3.67 2.61
N LEU A 22 -5.86 4.96 2.93
CA LEU A 22 -4.80 5.62 3.69
C LEU A 22 -4.73 5.14 5.14
N ASP A 23 -5.88 4.92 5.79
CA ASP A 23 -5.98 4.38 7.14
C ASP A 23 -5.40 2.96 7.22
N ASP A 24 -5.73 2.09 6.25
CA ASP A 24 -5.17 0.73 6.15
C ASP A 24 -3.64 0.77 6.00
N TYR A 25 -3.12 1.64 5.12
CA TYR A 25 -1.68 1.79 4.94
C TYR A 25 -0.98 2.24 6.23
N GLU A 26 -1.52 3.29 6.89
CA GLU A 26 -0.95 3.87 8.11
C GLU A 26 -0.99 2.90 9.30
N LEU A 27 -1.99 2.00 9.36
CA LEU A 27 -2.11 0.96 10.38
C LEU A 27 -0.87 0.05 10.46
N THR A 28 -0.09 -0.05 9.39
CA THR A 28 1.21 -0.74 9.37
C THR A 28 2.17 -0.22 10.45
N ASN A 29 2.12 1.09 10.76
CA ASN A 29 3.00 1.71 11.75
C ASN A 29 2.82 1.14 13.16
N VAL A 30 1.60 0.68 13.49
CA VAL A 30 1.28 0.14 14.82
C VAL A 30 1.25 -1.40 14.83
N THR A 31 0.94 -2.03 13.70
CA THR A 31 0.80 -3.50 13.62
C THR A 31 2.08 -4.23 13.20
N ARG A 32 2.95 -3.61 12.41
CA ARG A 32 4.10 -4.28 11.78
C ARG A 32 5.45 -3.65 12.09
N ARG A 33 5.51 -2.34 12.35
CA ARG A 33 6.79 -1.62 12.50
C ARG A 33 7.73 -2.24 13.54
N GLU A 34 7.26 -2.46 14.77
CA GLU A 34 8.13 -2.99 15.83
C GLU A 34 8.57 -4.44 15.56
N LEU A 35 7.70 -5.25 14.95
CA LEU A 35 8.06 -6.60 14.51
C LEU A 35 9.15 -6.55 13.44
N ARG A 36 9.01 -5.68 12.44
CA ARG A 36 10.00 -5.48 11.38
C ARG A 36 11.35 -5.02 11.93
N ILE A 37 11.33 -4.11 12.90
CA ILE A 37 12.54 -3.66 13.59
C ILE A 37 13.19 -4.82 14.36
N ALA A 38 12.41 -5.65 15.05
CA ALA A 38 12.93 -6.82 15.75
C ALA A 38 13.56 -7.85 14.79
N GLU A 39 12.93 -8.10 13.63
CA GLU A 39 13.45 -8.98 12.57
C GLU A 39 14.79 -8.49 12.02
N LEU A 40 14.92 -7.18 11.78
CA LEU A 40 16.12 -6.59 11.18
C LEU A 40 17.26 -6.35 12.17
N ARG A 41 16.98 -6.34 13.48
CA ARG A 41 17.95 -5.99 14.52
C ARG A 41 19.26 -6.76 14.45
N PRO A 42 19.28 -8.10 14.27
CA PRO A 42 20.52 -8.85 14.19
C PRO A 42 21.43 -8.40 13.03
N GLU A 43 20.84 -8.09 11.87
CA GLU A 43 21.57 -7.64 10.68
C GLU A 43 22.09 -6.21 10.86
N LEU A 44 21.26 -5.32 11.44
CA LEU A 44 21.63 -3.94 11.73
C LEU A 44 22.78 -3.86 12.74
N ASP A 45 22.71 -4.65 13.82
CA ASP A 45 23.76 -4.73 14.84
C ASP A 45 25.07 -5.27 14.24
N ALA A 46 24.99 -6.32 13.40
CA ALA A 46 26.15 -6.86 12.69
C ALA A 46 26.80 -5.85 11.73
N ALA A 47 25.99 -4.96 11.14
CA ALA A 47 26.44 -3.88 10.27
C ALA A 47 26.89 -2.61 11.04
N GLY A 48 26.74 -2.57 12.37
CA GLY A 48 27.03 -1.38 13.17
C GLY A 48 26.10 -0.20 12.89
N ILE A 49 24.88 -0.47 12.39
CA ILE A 49 23.88 0.54 12.03
C ILE A 49 22.94 0.74 13.22
N ASP A 50 22.82 2.00 13.66
CA ASP A 50 21.84 2.38 14.68
C ASP A 50 20.41 2.22 14.14
N VAL A 51 19.63 1.38 14.82
CA VAL A 51 18.23 1.08 14.50
C VAL A 51 17.36 2.33 14.43
N GLU A 52 17.62 3.34 15.24
CA GLU A 52 16.83 4.57 15.25
C GLU A 52 17.06 5.42 14.00
N ARG A 53 18.19 5.24 13.30
CA ARG A 53 18.44 5.88 12.01
C ARG A 53 17.68 5.22 10.87
N VAL A 54 17.34 3.94 10.98
CA VAL A 54 16.58 3.21 9.95
C VAL A 54 15.07 3.20 10.21
N ARG A 55 14.65 3.42 11.46
CA ARG A 55 13.24 3.43 11.89
C ARG A 55 12.30 4.27 10.98
N PRO A 56 12.66 5.49 10.52
CA PRO A 56 11.81 6.24 9.59
C PRO A 56 11.58 5.55 8.24
N TYR A 57 12.56 4.81 7.73
CA TYR A 57 12.45 4.08 6.45
C TYR A 57 11.60 2.80 6.57
N LEU A 58 11.30 2.39 7.81
CA LEU A 58 10.44 1.24 8.13
C LEU A 58 9.01 1.67 8.50
N SER A 59 8.67 2.95 8.26
CA SER A 59 7.35 3.49 8.49
C SER A 59 6.47 3.45 7.24
N ALA A 60 5.17 3.59 7.45
CA ALA A 60 4.15 3.79 6.44
C ALA A 60 3.58 5.21 6.56
N PRO A 61 4.27 6.24 6.04
CA PRO A 61 3.83 7.63 6.16
C PRO A 61 2.59 7.89 5.30
N ARG A 62 1.49 8.27 5.92
CA ARG A 62 0.19 8.52 5.27
C ARG A 62 0.34 9.50 4.10
N GLU A 63 1.04 10.60 4.32
CA GLU A 63 1.26 11.66 3.35
C GLU A 63 2.01 11.19 2.10
N ALA A 64 2.91 10.21 2.23
CA ALA A 64 3.63 9.67 1.09
C ALA A 64 2.71 8.80 0.21
N MET A 65 1.82 8.01 0.84
CA MET A 65 0.82 7.24 0.11
C MET A 65 -0.19 8.18 -0.55
N ALA A 66 -0.68 9.19 0.16
CA ALA A 66 -1.58 10.20 -0.39
C ALA A 66 -0.99 10.87 -1.64
N ALA A 67 0.25 11.37 -1.54
CA ALA A 67 0.94 11.96 -2.68
C ALA A 67 1.17 10.99 -3.84
N THR A 68 1.37 9.70 -3.54
CA THR A 68 1.48 8.65 -4.58
C THR A 68 0.15 8.46 -5.30
N LEU A 69 -0.96 8.37 -4.56
CA LEU A 69 -2.28 8.20 -5.15
C LEU A 69 -2.71 9.45 -5.93
N ASP A 70 -2.41 10.66 -5.45
CA ASP A 70 -2.63 11.91 -6.18
C ASP A 70 -1.87 11.95 -7.50
N TRP A 71 -0.63 11.44 -7.53
CA TRP A 71 0.16 11.31 -8.75
C TRP A 71 -0.46 10.31 -9.73
N LEU A 72 -1.00 9.18 -9.24
CA LEU A 72 -1.71 8.23 -10.08
C LEU A 72 -2.98 8.85 -10.68
N ASP A 73 -3.73 9.61 -9.90
CA ASP A 73 -4.93 10.32 -10.37
C ASP A 73 -4.57 11.33 -11.48
N ALA A 74 -3.46 12.05 -11.33
CA ALA A 74 -3.03 13.07 -12.28
C ALA A 74 -2.42 12.52 -13.58
N GLU A 75 -1.58 11.48 -13.51
CA GLU A 75 -0.80 10.99 -14.65
C GLU A 75 -1.42 9.78 -15.35
N HIS A 76 -2.33 9.09 -14.68
CA HIS A 76 -2.85 7.79 -15.13
C HIS A 76 -4.37 7.64 -15.00
N ASP A 77 -5.10 8.74 -14.74
CA ASP A 77 -6.54 8.71 -14.46
C ASP A 77 -6.90 7.75 -13.30
N GLY A 78 -5.99 7.62 -12.33
CA GLY A 78 -6.14 6.83 -11.12
C GLY A 78 -5.47 5.45 -11.16
N ALA A 79 -5.74 4.64 -10.14
CA ALA A 79 -5.11 3.33 -9.96
C ALA A 79 -5.43 2.33 -11.09
N GLU A 80 -6.67 2.34 -11.59
CA GLU A 80 -7.11 1.46 -12.68
C GLU A 80 -6.37 1.78 -13.98
N GLY A 81 -6.31 3.05 -14.38
CA GLY A 81 -5.58 3.44 -15.59
C GLY A 81 -4.08 3.18 -15.49
N PHE A 82 -3.48 3.32 -14.30
CA PHE A 82 -2.09 2.93 -14.08
C PHE A 82 -1.86 1.42 -14.28
N LEU A 83 -2.75 0.57 -13.76
CA LEU A 83 -2.63 -0.88 -13.89
C LEU A 83 -2.86 -1.35 -15.33
N LEU A 84 -3.83 -0.75 -16.05
CA LEU A 84 -4.04 -0.99 -17.48
C LEU A 84 -2.80 -0.62 -18.30
N ALA A 85 -2.23 0.56 -18.05
CA ALA A 85 -0.98 1.00 -18.69
C ALA A 85 0.22 0.10 -18.34
N SER A 86 0.17 -0.56 -17.18
CA SER A 86 1.19 -1.51 -16.70
C SER A 86 0.99 -2.95 -17.22
N GLY A 87 -0.05 -3.20 -18.03
CA GLY A 87 -0.31 -4.48 -18.68
C GLY A 87 -1.22 -5.44 -17.92
N VAL A 88 -1.92 -4.98 -16.88
CA VAL A 88 -3.06 -5.71 -16.31
C VAL A 88 -4.26 -5.50 -17.23
N ASP A 89 -4.97 -6.55 -17.62
CA ASP A 89 -6.14 -6.43 -18.50
C ASP A 89 -7.45 -6.19 -17.73
N ASP A 90 -8.45 -5.67 -18.43
CA ASP A 90 -9.79 -5.40 -17.89
C ASP A 90 -10.45 -6.66 -17.32
N ASP A 91 -10.23 -7.84 -17.94
CA ASP A 91 -10.77 -9.13 -17.49
C ASP A 91 -10.24 -9.50 -16.09
N THR A 92 -8.95 -9.24 -15.84
CA THR A 92 -8.34 -9.42 -14.53
C THR A 92 -8.94 -8.47 -13.50
N LEU A 93 -9.08 -7.17 -13.84
CA LEU A 93 -9.69 -6.19 -12.95
C LEU A 93 -11.16 -6.54 -12.63
N GLY A 94 -11.90 -7.00 -13.63
CA GLY A 94 -13.28 -7.50 -13.47
C GLY A 94 -13.36 -8.70 -12.54
N THR A 95 -12.44 -9.66 -12.69
CA THR A 95 -12.37 -10.85 -11.81
C THR A 95 -12.03 -10.47 -10.37
N LEU A 96 -11.09 -9.55 -10.15
CA LEU A 96 -10.77 -9.06 -8.81
C LEU A 96 -11.98 -8.45 -8.11
N ARG A 97 -12.77 -7.63 -8.83
CA ARG A 97 -14.01 -7.06 -8.29
C ARG A 97 -15.04 -8.13 -7.95
N ALA A 98 -15.22 -9.11 -8.84
CA ALA A 98 -16.20 -10.19 -8.63
C ALA A 98 -15.85 -11.12 -7.46
N GLU A 99 -14.56 -11.37 -7.20
CA GLU A 99 -14.11 -12.30 -6.16
C GLU A 99 -13.91 -11.63 -4.79
N LEU A 100 -13.63 -10.33 -4.76
CA LEU A 100 -13.24 -9.61 -3.53
C LEU A 100 -14.32 -8.66 -3.00
N LEU A 101 -15.34 -8.34 -3.81
CA LEU A 101 -16.52 -7.62 -3.34
C LEU A 101 -17.65 -8.60 -3.06
N THR A 102 -18.43 -8.30 -2.05
CA THR A 102 -19.72 -8.94 -1.81
C THR A 102 -20.80 -7.89 -2.04
N ASP A 103 -21.93 -8.31 -2.60
CA ASP A 103 -23.13 -7.46 -2.55
C ASP A 103 -23.42 -7.14 -1.08
N ASP A 104 -23.73 -5.89 -0.77
CA ASP A 104 -24.17 -5.50 0.57
C ASP A 104 -25.30 -6.45 0.98
N ALA A 105 -25.08 -7.19 2.07
CA ALA A 105 -26.13 -8.02 2.65
C ALA A 105 -27.28 -7.09 3.04
N ALA A 106 -28.39 -7.19 2.29
CA ALA A 106 -29.64 -6.49 2.57
C ALA A 106 -30.15 -6.75 3.99
#